data_AF-A0A955B8V0-F1
#
_entry.id   AF-A0A955B8V0-F1
#
_cell.length_a   1.000
_cell.length_b   1.000
_cell.length_c   1.000
_cell.angle_alpha   90.00
_cell.angle_beta   90.00
_cell.angle_gamma   90.00
#
_symmetry.space_group_name_H-M   'P 1'
#
loop_
_entity.id
_entity.type
_entity.pdbx_description
1 polymer ?
#
loop_
_entity_poly.entity_id
_entity_poly.type
_entity_poly.pdbx_seq_one_letter_code
_entity_poly.pdbx_strand_id
1 'polypeptide(L)'
;MRDYLQQWNLLAAHIRDGKSFSGHERNCAFLNLGPQTQWANVSGVSGFDLDDDGRAIGVTDWDQDGDLDLWVTNRTGPRLRYLENKYDSESSSVRIKLADTVGNRDAIGARVELHSANGMPVVSRTLRAGGGFLSQSSKWLHFGIPNGFEISHATIRWPDGSIFAARGIQNGRRYTFTRTLQSIAQTVSPRIARQVAPRDEDALPQKPNDMAKVILTQRPPAPAIQSNASRDGVTLVVLFASWCERCRSELVELSEHVDELARSGITVVALSVDDVATGQTDVVIDDSLRPKLAAKLQFITASAETVKELTELHRTAIYSDQSLPLPTSFLLDQSGRVAVIYKGPVTAASVLADASIARNATTQLADAFPFPGQSGISRFDISAIGFAEAYEEAGDFDMAEQNLVRYLVTTQRAIQAGTASADRETVTQLESTYYRLALLLKRQERHQELKTLIRQSLQRFPNSARLRQLQPKN
;
A
#
# COMPACT_ATOMS: atom_id res chain seq x y z
N MET A 1 13.44 19.41 22.12
CA MET A 1 12.35 18.47 21.77
C MET A 1 11.46 19.01 20.65
N ARG A 2 11.03 20.29 20.65
CA ARG A 2 10.30 20.90 19.52
C ARG A 2 11.09 20.84 18.20
N ASP A 3 12.37 21.19 18.23
CA ASP A 3 13.22 21.15 17.03
C ASP A 3 13.38 19.73 16.48
N TYR A 4 13.54 18.72 17.35
CA TYR A 4 13.62 17.31 16.93
C TYR A 4 12.35 16.85 16.21
N LEU A 5 11.17 17.13 16.77
CA LEU A 5 9.89 16.77 16.15
C LEU A 5 9.68 17.49 14.82
N GLN A 6 10.08 18.76 14.74
CA GLN A 6 10.01 19.50 13.49
C GLN A 6 10.92 18.90 12.42
N GLN A 7 12.17 18.56 12.76
CA GLN A 7 13.10 17.91 11.82
C GLN A 7 12.63 16.52 11.42
N TRP A 8 12.07 15.75 12.36
CA TRP A 8 11.46 14.46 12.08
C TRP A 8 10.28 14.58 11.09
N ASN A 9 9.41 15.57 11.27
CA ASN A 9 8.29 15.82 10.36
C ASN A 9 8.77 16.23 8.96
N LEU A 10 9.81 17.06 8.87
CA LEU A 10 10.42 17.43 7.58
C LEU A 10 11.02 16.22 6.85
N LEU A 11 11.73 15.36 7.59
CA LEU A 11 12.27 14.11 7.06
C LEU A 11 11.14 13.17 6.60
N ALA A 12 10.12 12.99 7.43
CA ALA A 12 8.94 12.18 7.09
C ALA A 12 8.23 12.70 5.84
N ALA A 13 8.13 14.02 5.68
CA ALA A 13 7.56 14.62 4.48
C ALA A 13 8.39 14.34 3.23
N HIS A 14 9.72 14.46 3.30
CA HIS A 14 10.60 14.08 2.19
C HIS A 14 10.48 12.60 1.82
N ILE A 15 10.34 11.72 2.82
CA ILE A 15 10.04 10.31 2.60
C ILE A 15 8.69 10.18 1.86
N ARG A 16 7.61 10.80 2.33
CA ARG A 16 6.31 10.69 1.65
C ARG A 16 6.29 11.30 0.25
N ASP A 17 7.13 12.28 -0.04
CA ASP A 17 7.35 12.85 -1.37
C ASP A 17 8.13 11.94 -2.33
N GLY A 18 8.57 10.77 -1.86
CA GLY A 18 9.34 9.83 -2.67
C GLY A 18 10.84 10.12 -2.73
N LYS A 19 11.36 11.06 -1.92
CA LYS A 19 12.81 11.28 -1.84
C LYS A 19 13.52 10.10 -1.19
N SER A 20 14.79 9.94 -1.53
CA SER A 20 15.65 8.95 -0.88
C SER A 20 15.85 9.32 0.59
N PHE A 21 15.63 8.34 1.47
CA PHE A 21 15.93 8.38 2.89
C PHE A 21 17.41 8.07 3.16
N SER A 22 18.05 7.28 2.30
CA SER A 22 19.46 6.86 2.42
C SER A 22 20.40 7.60 1.45
N GLY A 23 19.98 8.71 0.84
CA GLY A 23 20.80 9.47 -0.10
C GLY A 23 21.28 8.68 -1.33
N HIS A 24 20.46 7.75 -1.82
CA HIS A 24 20.81 6.81 -2.90
C HIS A 24 22.02 5.94 -2.58
N GLU A 25 22.22 5.59 -1.30
CA GLU A 25 23.19 4.57 -0.90
C GLU A 25 22.94 3.27 -1.67
N ARG A 26 23.98 2.80 -2.35
CA ARG A 26 23.90 1.65 -3.24
C ARG A 26 23.90 0.34 -2.46
N ASN A 27 23.13 -0.62 -2.94
CA ASN A 27 23.14 -1.98 -2.42
C ASN A 27 24.53 -2.64 -2.62
N CYS A 28 25.03 -3.29 -1.57
CA CYS A 28 26.36 -3.89 -1.56
C CYS A 28 26.33 -5.43 -1.60
N ALA A 29 27.14 -6.04 -2.47
CA ALA A 29 27.37 -7.48 -2.51
C ALA A 29 28.87 -7.78 -2.38
N PHE A 30 29.22 -8.61 -1.40
CA PHE A 30 30.60 -8.99 -1.14
C PHE A 30 30.80 -10.50 -1.36
N LEU A 31 31.72 -10.85 -2.24
CA LEU A 31 32.12 -12.23 -2.50
C LEU A 31 33.25 -12.64 -1.55
N ASN A 32 33.03 -13.71 -0.79
CA ASN A 32 34.08 -14.31 0.03
C ASN A 32 35.10 -15.00 -0.89
N LEU A 33 36.37 -14.57 -0.84
CA LEU A 33 37.45 -15.10 -1.67
C LEU A 33 38.17 -16.30 -1.04
N GLY A 34 37.70 -16.78 0.11
CA GLY A 34 38.18 -18.01 0.75
C GLY A 34 38.72 -17.79 2.17
N PRO A 35 39.59 -18.70 2.65
CA PRO A 35 39.89 -18.84 4.08
C PRO A 35 40.66 -17.67 4.71
N GLN A 36 41.24 -16.76 3.91
CA GLN A 36 42.04 -15.63 4.40
C GLN A 36 41.21 -14.38 4.76
N THR A 37 39.90 -14.52 5.03
CA THR A 37 38.98 -13.41 5.37
C THR A 37 38.95 -12.28 4.33
N GLN A 38 39.28 -12.58 3.08
CA GLN A 38 39.28 -11.62 1.98
C GLN A 38 37.90 -11.56 1.33
N TRP A 39 37.46 -10.35 1.01
CA TRP A 39 36.17 -10.09 0.37
C TRP A 39 36.37 -9.15 -0.83
N ALA A 40 35.75 -9.48 -1.95
CA ALA A 40 35.66 -8.58 -3.10
C ALA A 40 34.30 -7.90 -3.11
N ASN A 41 34.25 -6.58 -3.30
CA ASN A 41 33.02 -5.90 -3.66
C ASN A 41 32.67 -6.26 -5.11
N VAL A 42 31.54 -6.95 -5.30
CA VAL A 42 31.05 -7.42 -6.59
C VAL A 42 29.69 -6.81 -6.95
N SER A 43 29.25 -5.75 -6.25
CA SER A 43 27.91 -5.14 -6.44
C SER A 43 27.59 -4.82 -7.89
N GLY A 44 28.52 -4.16 -8.60
CA GLY A 44 28.30 -3.73 -9.97
C GLY A 44 28.20 -4.89 -10.94
N VAL A 45 29.14 -5.85 -10.84
CA VAL A 45 29.20 -7.01 -11.74
C VAL A 45 28.09 -8.04 -11.49
N SER A 46 27.54 -8.10 -10.27
CA SER A 46 26.37 -8.93 -9.96
C SER A 46 25.04 -8.31 -10.36
N GLY A 47 25.03 -7.03 -10.76
CA GLY A 47 23.80 -6.26 -11.00
C GLY A 47 23.06 -5.87 -9.71
N PHE A 48 23.68 -6.05 -8.54
CA PHE A 48 23.09 -5.72 -7.24
C PHE A 48 23.26 -4.25 -6.84
N ASP A 49 24.10 -3.47 -7.55
CA ASP A 49 24.41 -2.04 -7.32
C ASP A 49 23.26 -1.06 -7.63
N LEU A 50 22.09 -1.31 -7.03
CA LEU A 50 20.87 -0.53 -7.21
C LEU A 50 20.94 0.78 -6.40
N ASP A 51 20.49 1.90 -6.97
CA ASP A 51 20.29 3.21 -6.30
C ASP A 51 18.91 3.37 -5.66
N ASP A 52 18.14 2.27 -5.65
CA ASP A 52 16.86 2.18 -4.97
C ASP A 52 17.06 2.20 -3.45
N ASP A 53 16.16 2.86 -2.71
CA ASP A 53 16.11 2.77 -1.25
C ASP A 53 15.60 1.38 -0.81
N GLY A 54 16.50 0.39 -0.80
CA GLY A 54 16.23 -0.95 -0.29
C GLY A 54 15.91 -0.94 1.21
N ARG A 55 14.84 -1.64 1.62
CA ARG A 55 14.42 -1.73 3.03
C ARG A 55 14.30 -3.13 3.56
N ALA A 56 14.12 -4.12 2.70
CA ALA A 56 14.05 -5.50 3.13
C ALA A 56 14.53 -6.42 2.01
N ILE A 57 15.11 -7.55 2.38
CA ILE A 57 15.57 -8.59 1.47
C ILE A 57 15.07 -9.95 1.95
N GLY A 58 14.33 -10.64 1.09
CA GLY A 58 13.90 -12.02 1.29
C GLY A 58 14.71 -12.93 0.38
N VAL A 59 15.36 -13.94 0.96
CA VAL A 59 16.16 -14.91 0.21
C VAL A 59 15.37 -16.21 0.06
N THR A 60 15.27 -16.73 -1.16
CA THR A 60 14.59 -17.99 -1.45
C THR A 60 15.00 -18.55 -2.83
N ASP A 61 15.08 -19.88 -2.93
CA ASP A 61 15.09 -20.63 -4.21
C ASP A 61 13.68 -20.58 -4.80
N TRP A 62 13.36 -19.52 -5.56
CA TRP A 62 11.99 -19.16 -5.97
C TRP A 62 11.51 -20.01 -7.13
N ASP A 63 12.33 -20.12 -8.17
CA ASP A 63 12.06 -20.92 -9.38
C ASP A 63 12.35 -22.42 -9.18
N GLN A 64 13.03 -22.76 -8.07
CA GLN A 64 13.32 -24.10 -7.58
C GLN A 64 14.49 -24.80 -8.27
N ASP A 65 15.35 -24.06 -8.96
CA ASP A 65 16.51 -24.61 -9.66
C ASP A 65 17.68 -24.98 -8.72
N GLY A 66 17.64 -24.49 -7.47
CA GLY A 66 18.58 -24.84 -6.42
C GLY A 66 19.62 -23.77 -6.11
N ASP A 67 19.64 -22.65 -6.82
CA ASP A 67 20.34 -21.47 -6.38
C ASP A 67 19.43 -20.60 -5.47
N LEU A 68 19.89 -19.40 -5.07
CA LEU A 68 19.11 -18.54 -4.18
C LEU A 68 18.81 -17.21 -4.87
N ASP A 69 17.53 -16.93 -5.05
CA ASP A 69 17.02 -15.67 -5.54
C ASP A 69 16.75 -14.68 -4.42
N LEU A 70 16.59 -13.42 -4.82
CA LEU A 70 16.33 -12.31 -3.91
C LEU A 70 15.02 -11.61 -4.28
N TRP A 71 14.21 -11.38 -3.27
CA TRP A 71 13.11 -10.41 -3.30
C TRP A 71 13.53 -9.19 -2.52
N VAL A 72 13.52 -8.03 -3.15
CA VAL A 72 13.86 -6.76 -2.52
C VAL A 72 12.64 -5.88 -2.52
N THR A 73 12.33 -5.30 -1.36
CA THR A 73 11.35 -4.20 -1.29
C THR A 73 12.06 -2.87 -1.21
N ASN A 74 11.59 -1.93 -2.02
CA ASN A 74 12.19 -0.62 -2.17
C ASN A 74 11.19 0.48 -1.85
N ARG A 75 11.73 1.62 -1.45
CA ARG A 75 10.97 2.83 -1.19
C ARG A 75 10.89 3.77 -2.39
N THR A 76 11.99 3.92 -3.12
CA THR A 76 12.15 4.88 -4.24
C THR A 76 12.28 4.24 -5.62
N GLY A 77 12.27 2.89 -5.68
CA GLY A 77 12.25 2.11 -6.91
C GLY A 77 10.94 1.32 -7.06
N PRO A 78 10.89 0.31 -7.95
CA PRO A 78 9.81 -0.66 -7.94
C PRO A 78 9.63 -1.22 -6.53
N ARG A 79 8.39 -1.13 -6.00
CA ARG A 79 8.06 -1.51 -4.61
C ARG A 79 8.53 -2.91 -4.25
N LEU A 80 8.50 -3.81 -5.23
CA LEU A 80 9.00 -5.17 -5.15
C LEU A 80 9.85 -5.44 -6.39
N ARG A 81 11.07 -5.93 -6.18
CA ARG A 81 11.99 -6.36 -7.23
C ARG A 81 12.34 -7.82 -7.00
N TYR A 82 12.21 -8.63 -8.04
CA TYR A 82 12.73 -9.99 -8.09
C TYR A 82 14.09 -9.95 -8.78
N LEU A 83 15.09 -10.56 -8.14
CA LEU A 83 16.42 -10.78 -8.70
C LEU A 83 16.62 -12.28 -8.78
N GLU A 84 16.44 -12.81 -9.99
CA GLU A 84 16.72 -14.20 -10.33
C GLU A 84 18.24 -14.39 -10.38
N ASN A 85 18.76 -15.35 -9.63
CA ASN A 85 20.15 -15.69 -9.76
C ASN A 85 20.33 -16.55 -11.02
N LYS A 86 21.35 -16.21 -11.83
CA LYS A 86 21.69 -16.93 -13.07
C LYS A 86 23.16 -17.29 -13.13
N TYR A 87 23.81 -17.29 -11.98
CA TYR A 87 25.20 -17.65 -11.89
C TYR A 87 25.35 -19.15 -12.17
N ASP A 88 25.91 -19.47 -13.34
CA ASP A 88 26.19 -20.83 -13.74
C ASP A 88 27.29 -21.41 -12.83
N SER A 89 26.92 -22.39 -12.02
CA SER A 89 27.78 -23.00 -11.03
C SER A 89 27.78 -24.50 -11.21
N GLU A 90 28.97 -25.11 -11.22
CA GLU A 90 29.10 -26.56 -11.14
C GLU A 90 28.73 -27.12 -9.75
N SER A 91 28.52 -26.25 -8.76
CA SER A 91 28.16 -26.64 -7.40
C SER A 91 26.67 -26.99 -7.28
N SER A 92 26.35 -27.98 -6.45
CA SER A 92 24.98 -28.42 -6.22
C SER A 92 24.41 -27.81 -4.93
N SER A 93 23.11 -27.98 -4.68
CA SER A 93 22.51 -27.64 -3.39
C SER A 93 21.64 -28.75 -2.80
N VAL A 94 21.41 -28.70 -1.49
CA VAL A 94 20.37 -29.49 -0.80
C VAL A 94 19.47 -28.53 -0.03
N ARG A 95 18.15 -28.71 -0.18
CA ARG A 95 17.15 -27.87 0.49
C ARG A 95 16.29 -28.70 1.43
N ILE A 96 16.22 -28.31 2.71
CA ILE A 96 15.50 -29.06 3.73
C ILE A 96 14.43 -28.18 4.38
N LYS A 97 13.17 -28.62 4.35
CA LYS A 97 12.07 -28.02 5.10
C LYS A 97 11.74 -28.90 6.30
N LEU A 98 11.48 -28.24 7.43
CA LEU A 98 11.09 -28.91 8.66
C LEU A 98 9.64 -28.55 9.01
N ALA A 99 8.93 -29.51 9.58
CA ALA A 99 7.62 -29.32 10.20
C ALA A 99 7.56 -30.16 11.48
N ASP A 100 6.83 -29.71 12.49
CA ASP A 100 6.71 -30.44 13.75
C ASP A 100 5.27 -30.43 14.26
N THR A 101 4.67 -31.61 14.42
CA THR A 101 3.28 -31.73 14.88
C THR A 101 3.16 -31.86 16.40
N VAL A 102 4.27 -31.86 17.13
CA VAL A 102 4.27 -32.03 18.60
C VAL A 102 4.05 -30.70 19.33
N GLY A 103 4.55 -29.58 18.78
CA GLY A 103 4.24 -28.27 19.35
C GLY A 103 4.74 -27.08 18.54
N ASN A 104 6.01 -27.10 18.10
CA ASN A 104 6.58 -26.00 17.34
C ASN A 104 6.33 -26.23 15.85
N ARG A 105 5.12 -25.93 15.36
CA ARG A 105 4.67 -26.22 13.97
C ARG A 105 5.71 -25.94 12.89
N ASP A 106 6.39 -24.81 13.04
CA ASP A 106 7.36 -24.29 12.07
C ASP A 106 8.81 -24.72 12.36
N ALA A 107 9.04 -25.54 13.38
CA ALA A 107 10.34 -26.06 13.80
C ALA A 107 11.39 -24.98 14.08
N ILE A 108 10.98 -23.77 14.48
CA ILE A 108 11.88 -22.65 14.72
C ILE A 108 12.88 -23.01 15.83
N GLY A 109 14.17 -22.81 15.57
CA GLY A 109 15.27 -23.20 16.45
C GLY A 109 15.85 -24.59 16.14
N ALA A 110 15.22 -25.39 15.29
CA ALA A 110 15.79 -26.67 14.86
C ALA A 110 17.08 -26.46 14.07
N ARG A 111 18.04 -27.37 14.25
CA ARG A 111 19.35 -27.35 13.59
C ARG A 111 19.52 -28.59 12.74
N VAL A 112 19.96 -28.41 11.51
CA VAL A 112 20.27 -29.49 10.57
C VAL A 112 21.75 -29.46 10.26
N GLU A 113 22.38 -30.63 10.34
CA GLU A 113 23.79 -30.84 10.07
C GLU A 113 23.94 -31.89 8.96
N LEU A 114 24.67 -31.57 7.90
CA LEU A 114 25.01 -32.50 6.83
C LEU A 114 26.41 -33.04 7.06
N HIS A 115 26.52 -34.36 7.16
CA HIS A 115 27.78 -35.04 7.42
C HIS A 115 28.32 -35.67 6.13
N SER A 116 29.58 -35.38 5.81
CA SER A 116 30.22 -35.97 4.64
C SER A 116 30.69 -37.40 4.86
N ALA A 117 30.57 -38.25 3.84
CA ALA A 117 31.09 -39.61 3.82
C ALA A 117 32.62 -39.64 3.68
N ASN A 118 33.20 -38.63 3.05
CA ASN A 118 34.64 -38.53 2.76
C ASN A 118 35.42 -37.66 3.76
N GLY A 119 34.85 -37.42 4.96
CA GLY A 119 35.55 -36.70 6.04
C GLY A 119 35.63 -35.17 5.87
N MET A 120 34.98 -34.59 4.84
CA MET A 120 34.84 -33.13 4.73
C MET A 120 34.07 -32.52 5.92
N PRO A 121 34.31 -31.25 6.26
CA PRO A 121 33.68 -30.58 7.41
C PRO A 121 32.15 -30.61 7.37
N VAL A 122 31.54 -30.80 8.54
CA VAL A 122 30.07 -30.77 8.69
C VAL A 122 29.53 -29.39 8.33
N VAL A 123 28.51 -29.34 7.47
CA VAL A 123 27.81 -28.09 7.13
C VAL A 123 26.52 -28.03 7.93
N SER A 124 26.27 -26.91 8.61
CA SER A 124 25.08 -26.75 9.46
C SER A 124 24.26 -25.52 9.12
N ARG A 125 22.95 -25.63 9.36
CA ARG A 125 21.99 -24.52 9.31
C ARG A 125 21.01 -24.63 10.46
N THR A 126 20.59 -23.49 10.99
CA THR A 126 19.54 -23.41 12.02
C THR A 126 18.36 -22.66 11.44
N LEU A 127 17.16 -23.22 11.61
CA LEU A 127 15.92 -22.56 11.21
C LEU A 127 15.62 -21.43 12.21
N ARG A 128 15.51 -20.20 11.72
CA ARG A 128 15.28 -19.01 12.54
C ARG A 128 13.96 -18.34 12.14
N ALA A 129 13.33 -17.67 13.09
CA ALA A 129 12.27 -16.69 12.85
C ALA A 129 12.83 -15.30 13.18
N GLY A 130 12.49 -14.30 12.36
CA GLY A 130 13.05 -12.95 12.46
C GLY A 130 14.44 -12.85 11.82
N GLY A 131 14.52 -13.02 10.50
CA GLY A 131 15.75 -12.84 9.73
C GLY A 131 15.63 -11.70 8.72
N GLY A 132 16.59 -10.76 8.75
CA GLY A 132 16.54 -9.53 7.94
C GLY A 132 15.81 -8.38 8.64
N PHE A 133 15.91 -7.18 8.08
CA PHE A 133 15.12 -6.02 8.51
C PHE A 133 13.81 -6.00 7.72
N LEU A 134 12.65 -5.89 8.41
CA LEU A 134 11.30 -5.87 7.80
C LEU A 134 10.99 -7.02 6.82
N SER A 135 11.70 -8.13 6.93
CA SER A 135 11.61 -9.28 6.02
C SER A 135 11.74 -10.60 6.78
N GLN A 136 11.45 -11.68 6.08
CA GLN A 136 11.72 -13.04 6.53
C GLN A 136 12.07 -13.89 5.31
N SER A 137 13.27 -14.46 5.31
CA SER A 137 13.69 -15.40 4.27
C SER A 137 12.97 -16.75 4.40
N SER A 138 13.05 -17.56 3.35
CA SER A 138 12.39 -18.86 3.25
C SER A 138 12.68 -19.78 4.45
N LYS A 139 11.68 -20.61 4.81
CA LYS A 139 11.85 -21.69 5.83
C LYS A 139 12.63 -22.90 5.30
N TRP A 140 13.01 -22.89 4.03
CA TRP A 140 13.89 -23.91 3.46
C TRP A 140 15.32 -23.65 3.90
N LEU A 141 15.90 -24.60 4.63
CA LEU A 141 17.33 -24.61 4.94
C LEU A 141 18.10 -24.96 3.68
N HIS A 142 18.77 -23.98 3.11
CA HIS A 142 19.60 -24.15 1.91
C HIS A 142 21.06 -24.43 2.30
N PHE A 143 21.59 -25.49 1.70
CA PHE A 143 22.98 -25.91 1.80
C PHE A 143 23.58 -25.88 0.40
N GLY A 144 24.53 -24.97 0.15
CA GLY A 144 25.44 -25.09 -0.98
C GLY A 144 26.40 -26.25 -0.75
N ILE A 145 26.49 -27.14 -1.72
CA ILE A 145 27.27 -28.38 -1.67
C ILE A 145 28.43 -28.24 -2.66
N PRO A 146 29.68 -28.13 -2.17
CA PRO A 146 30.83 -28.04 -3.06
C PRO A 146 31.09 -29.36 -3.77
N ASN A 147 31.81 -29.29 -4.90
CA ASN A 147 32.23 -30.46 -5.65
C ASN A 147 32.97 -31.47 -4.74
N GLY A 148 32.61 -32.75 -4.87
CA GLY A 148 33.18 -33.83 -4.06
C GLY A 148 32.59 -33.97 -2.66
N PHE A 149 31.63 -33.15 -2.22
CA PHE A 149 30.94 -33.37 -0.94
C PHE A 149 29.87 -34.46 -1.09
N GLU A 150 30.15 -35.65 -0.54
CA GLU A 150 29.26 -36.80 -0.56
C GLU A 150 28.47 -36.90 0.75
N ILE A 151 27.17 -36.69 0.72
CA ILE A 151 26.35 -36.69 1.93
C ILE A 151 26.16 -38.11 2.45
N SER A 152 26.67 -38.39 3.65
CA SER A 152 26.41 -39.67 4.35
C SER A 152 25.04 -39.69 5.02
N HIS A 153 24.70 -38.64 5.77
CA HIS A 153 23.44 -38.46 6.46
C HIS A 153 23.24 -37.00 6.90
N ALA A 154 22.01 -36.65 7.23
CA ALA A 154 21.64 -35.42 7.89
C ALA A 154 21.24 -35.69 9.35
N THR A 155 21.73 -34.88 10.29
CA THR A 155 21.31 -34.90 11.69
C THR A 155 20.39 -33.70 11.94
N ILE A 156 19.17 -33.95 12.38
CA ILE A 156 18.17 -32.95 12.72
C ILE A 156 18.02 -32.92 14.24
N ARG A 157 18.43 -31.82 14.86
CA ARG A 157 18.23 -31.53 16.28
C ARG A 157 17.06 -30.58 16.44
N TRP A 158 16.02 -31.02 17.14
CA TRP A 158 14.83 -30.23 17.40
C TRP A 158 15.01 -29.31 18.63
N PRO A 159 14.16 -28.28 18.79
CA PRO A 159 14.28 -27.33 19.90
C PRO A 159 14.16 -27.94 21.31
N ASP A 160 13.50 -29.09 21.44
CA ASP A 160 13.41 -29.84 22.70
C ASP A 160 14.61 -30.76 22.96
N GLY A 161 15.62 -30.72 22.09
CA GLY A 161 16.83 -31.52 22.19
C GLY A 161 16.75 -32.91 21.54
N SER A 162 15.57 -33.35 21.10
CA SER A 162 15.44 -34.62 20.37
C SER A 162 16.22 -34.60 19.06
N ILE A 163 16.75 -35.77 18.66
CA ILE A 163 17.62 -35.91 17.49
C ILE A 163 17.05 -36.96 16.55
N PHE A 164 17.08 -36.67 15.24
CA PHE A 164 16.71 -37.59 14.19
C PHE A 164 17.80 -37.63 13.11
N ALA A 165 18.22 -38.82 12.69
CA ALA A 165 19.19 -39.00 11.62
C ALA A 165 18.50 -39.49 10.34
N ALA A 166 18.67 -38.75 9.25
CA ALA A 166 18.13 -39.07 7.93
C ALA A 166 19.25 -39.52 6.99
N ARG A 167 19.08 -40.68 6.34
CA ARG A 167 19.99 -41.22 5.31
C ARG A 167 19.38 -41.06 3.91
N GLY A 168 20.20 -41.26 2.87
CA GLY A 168 19.73 -41.20 1.48
C GLY A 168 19.49 -39.78 0.96
N ILE A 169 20.13 -38.78 1.58
CA ILE A 169 20.12 -37.40 1.12
C ILE A 169 21.05 -37.29 -0.09
N GLN A 170 20.53 -36.78 -1.19
CA GLN A 170 21.23 -36.65 -2.46
C GLN A 170 21.40 -35.18 -2.81
N ASN A 171 22.52 -34.86 -3.45
CA ASN A 171 22.81 -33.55 -4.01
C ASN A 171 21.74 -33.18 -5.05
N GLY A 172 21.35 -31.90 -5.09
CA GLY A 172 20.40 -31.34 -6.04
C GLY A 172 18.93 -31.53 -5.64
N ARG A 173 18.65 -32.22 -4.53
CA ARG A 173 17.30 -32.58 -4.10
C ARG A 173 16.75 -31.71 -2.97
N ARG A 174 15.44 -31.82 -2.77
CA ARG A 174 14.68 -31.16 -1.70
C ARG A 174 14.00 -32.20 -0.81
N TYR A 175 13.97 -31.93 0.49
CA TYR A 175 13.40 -32.85 1.49
C TYR A 175 12.48 -32.11 2.45
N THR A 176 11.39 -32.75 2.86
CA THR A 176 10.57 -32.29 3.98
C THR A 176 10.60 -33.34 5.09
N PHE A 177 11.02 -32.93 6.28
CA PHE A 177 10.98 -33.78 7.47
C PHE A 177 9.90 -33.28 8.41
N THR A 178 8.91 -34.14 8.65
CA THR A 178 7.85 -33.87 9.61
C THR A 178 8.10 -34.70 10.86
N ARG A 179 8.35 -34.03 11.99
CA ARG A 179 8.33 -34.70 13.27
C ARG A 179 6.89 -34.99 13.66
N THR A 180 6.60 -36.28 13.81
CA THR A 180 5.36 -36.78 14.40
C THR A 180 5.71 -37.62 15.63
N LEU A 181 4.72 -38.19 16.32
CA LEU A 181 4.95 -39.15 17.41
C LEU A 181 5.65 -40.44 16.93
N GLN A 182 5.71 -40.68 15.61
CA GLN A 182 6.43 -41.77 14.95
C GLN A 182 7.12 -41.19 13.71
N SER A 183 8.29 -40.58 13.85
CA SER A 183 8.98 -39.80 12.79
C SER A 183 9.01 -40.48 11.40
N ILE A 184 8.37 -39.89 10.38
CA ILE A 184 8.41 -40.37 8.98
C ILE A 184 9.11 -39.32 8.12
N ALA A 185 10.16 -39.72 7.40
CA ALA A 185 10.77 -38.90 6.35
C ALA A 185 9.98 -39.05 5.04
N GLN A 186 9.63 -37.93 4.39
CA GLN A 186 9.02 -37.94 3.07
C GLN A 186 9.92 -37.23 2.07
N THR A 187 10.34 -37.97 1.04
CA THR A 187 10.99 -37.35 -0.12
C THR A 187 9.95 -36.58 -0.89
N VAL A 188 10.17 -35.27 -1.06
CA VAL A 188 9.33 -34.46 -1.92
C VAL A 188 9.89 -34.61 -3.33
N SER A 189 9.08 -35.14 -4.25
CA SER A 189 9.47 -35.19 -5.67
C SER A 189 9.95 -33.81 -6.12
N PRO A 190 11.03 -33.72 -6.92
CA PRO A 190 11.42 -32.45 -7.51
C PRO A 190 10.20 -31.91 -8.25
N ARG A 191 9.72 -30.73 -7.87
CA ARG A 191 8.83 -30.02 -8.79
C ARG A 191 9.67 -29.70 -10.01
N ILE A 192 9.11 -29.99 -11.19
CA ILE A 192 9.70 -29.61 -12.47
C ILE A 192 10.09 -28.14 -12.35
N ALA A 193 11.35 -27.81 -12.63
CA ALA A 193 11.84 -26.43 -12.67
C ALA A 193 10.81 -25.62 -13.44
N ARG A 194 10.16 -24.69 -12.75
CA ARG A 194 9.20 -23.83 -13.44
C ARG A 194 10.06 -22.83 -14.16
N GLN A 195 10.10 -22.89 -15.48
CA GLN A 195 10.48 -21.70 -16.22
C GLN A 195 9.49 -20.61 -15.82
N VAL A 196 9.95 -19.70 -14.97
CA VAL A 196 9.29 -18.42 -14.74
C VAL A 196 9.67 -17.55 -15.93
N ALA A 197 9.27 -17.99 -17.13
CA ALA A 197 9.24 -17.06 -18.24
C ALA A 197 8.22 -15.98 -17.85
N PRO A 198 8.55 -14.68 -18.03
CA PRO A 198 7.50 -13.68 -18.11
C PRO A 198 6.46 -14.24 -19.08
N ARG A 199 5.17 -14.27 -18.70
CA ARG A 199 4.17 -14.58 -19.72
C ARG A 199 4.37 -13.53 -20.79
N ASP A 200 4.69 -13.96 -22.02
CA ASP A 200 4.85 -13.06 -23.18
C ASP A 200 3.58 -12.20 -23.44
N GLU A 201 2.48 -12.48 -22.72
CA GLU A 201 1.20 -11.78 -22.76
C GLU A 201 0.87 -10.91 -21.53
N ASP A 202 1.66 -10.93 -20.44
CA ASP A 202 1.55 -9.87 -19.43
C ASP A 202 2.16 -8.63 -20.09
N ALA A 203 1.34 -7.92 -20.87
CA ALA A 203 1.72 -6.69 -21.55
C ALA A 203 2.60 -5.91 -20.59
N LEU A 204 3.88 -5.72 -20.97
CA LEU A 204 4.74 -4.75 -20.29
C LEU A 204 3.84 -3.55 -19.97
N PRO A 205 3.81 -3.08 -18.71
CA PRO A 205 2.84 -2.07 -18.30
C PRO A 205 2.77 -1.03 -19.40
N GLN A 206 1.56 -0.81 -19.93
CA GLN A 206 1.36 0.04 -21.10
C GLN A 206 2.25 1.27 -20.95
N LYS A 207 2.97 1.66 -22.01
CA LYS A 207 3.83 2.85 -22.00
C LYS A 207 3.11 3.92 -21.18
N PRO A 208 3.72 4.43 -20.09
CA PRO A 208 3.04 5.35 -19.20
C PRO A 208 2.38 6.44 -20.04
N ASN A 209 1.05 6.48 -20.00
CA ASN A 209 0.34 7.61 -20.55
C ASN A 209 0.46 8.77 -19.54
N ASP A 210 0.05 9.95 -19.96
CA ASP A 210 0.10 11.13 -19.10
C ASP A 210 -0.91 11.10 -17.94
N MET A 211 -1.65 10.00 -17.74
CA MET A 211 -2.75 9.87 -16.78
C MET A 211 -2.53 8.69 -15.82
N ALA A 212 -2.25 8.98 -14.55
CA ALA A 212 -2.25 7.96 -13.52
C ALA A 212 -3.66 7.81 -12.91
N LYS A 213 -4.24 6.62 -13.03
CA LYS A 213 -5.55 6.28 -12.45
C LYS A 213 -5.38 5.63 -11.08
N VAL A 214 -6.14 6.11 -10.10
CA VAL A 214 -6.20 5.54 -8.74
C VAL A 214 -7.64 5.23 -8.41
N ILE A 215 -7.96 3.94 -8.31
CA ILE A 215 -9.30 3.46 -7.93
C ILE A 215 -9.32 3.27 -6.41
N LEU A 216 -10.28 3.92 -5.75
CA LEU A 216 -10.36 3.89 -4.29
C LEU A 216 -11.28 2.75 -3.84
N THR A 217 -10.72 1.82 -3.07
CA THR A 217 -11.48 0.74 -2.40
C THR A 217 -12.44 1.29 -1.36
N GLN A 218 -12.09 2.42 -0.77
CA GLN A 218 -12.96 3.21 0.07
C GLN A 218 -13.25 4.55 -0.56
N ARG A 219 -14.50 4.97 -0.47
CA ARG A 219 -14.94 6.21 -1.08
C ARG A 219 -15.09 7.29 -0.02
N PRO A 220 -14.06 8.12 0.22
CA PRO A 220 -14.21 9.26 1.11
C PRO A 220 -15.23 10.25 0.50
N PRO A 221 -16.00 10.96 1.34
CA PRO A 221 -16.84 12.04 0.85
C PRO A 221 -15.97 13.14 0.24
N ALA A 222 -16.33 13.63 -0.94
CA ALA A 222 -15.73 14.84 -1.50
C ALA A 222 -16.17 16.08 -0.69
N PRO A 223 -15.43 17.21 -0.77
CA PRO A 223 -15.93 18.49 -0.29
C PRO A 223 -17.27 18.85 -0.94
N ALA A 224 -18.02 19.72 -0.28
CA ALA A 224 -19.28 20.23 -0.80
C ALA A 224 -19.04 21.11 -2.03
N ILE A 225 -19.21 20.56 -3.22
CA ILE A 225 -19.12 21.29 -4.48
C ILE A 225 -20.54 21.62 -4.94
N GLN A 226 -20.87 22.90 -5.01
CA GLN A 226 -22.20 23.39 -5.41
C GLN A 226 -22.43 23.21 -6.91
N SER A 227 -22.75 21.98 -7.31
CA SER A 227 -23.05 21.64 -8.69
C SER A 227 -24.56 21.47 -8.93
N ASN A 228 -24.98 21.62 -10.18
CA ASN A 228 -26.34 21.29 -10.62
C ASN A 228 -26.44 19.82 -11.03
N ALA A 229 -25.49 18.99 -10.59
CA ALA A 229 -25.43 17.58 -10.94
C ALA A 229 -26.70 16.86 -10.47
N SER A 230 -27.21 15.98 -11.34
CA SER A 230 -28.34 15.12 -10.98
C SER A 230 -27.96 14.28 -9.76
N ARG A 231 -28.84 14.26 -8.74
CA ARG A 231 -28.64 13.46 -7.52
C ARG A 231 -28.56 11.95 -7.82
N ASP A 232 -28.99 11.53 -8.99
CA ASP A 232 -29.07 10.12 -9.40
C ASP A 232 -27.92 9.71 -10.35
N GLY A 233 -26.99 10.61 -10.64
CA GLY A 233 -25.90 10.42 -11.60
C GLY A 233 -24.51 10.32 -10.97
N VAL A 234 -23.53 9.92 -11.79
CA VAL A 234 -22.11 10.00 -11.46
C VAL A 234 -21.61 11.41 -11.81
N THR A 235 -20.69 11.97 -11.03
CA THR A 235 -20.13 13.30 -11.29
C THR A 235 -18.64 13.23 -11.52
N LEU A 236 -18.15 13.75 -12.63
CA LEU A 236 -16.72 13.99 -12.86
C LEU A 236 -16.39 15.43 -12.48
N VAL A 237 -15.58 15.62 -11.44
CA VAL A 237 -15.06 16.93 -11.05
C VAL A 237 -13.66 17.08 -11.63
N VAL A 238 -13.46 18.02 -12.54
CA VAL A 238 -12.20 18.28 -13.25
C VAL A 238 -11.55 19.52 -12.65
N LEU A 239 -10.41 19.37 -11.96
CA LEU A 239 -9.66 20.53 -11.46
C LEU A 239 -8.77 21.05 -12.56
N PHE A 240 -8.91 22.36 -12.82
CA PHE A 240 -8.12 23.03 -13.83
C PHE A 240 -7.67 24.40 -13.35
N ALA A 241 -6.61 24.90 -14.00
CA ALA A 241 -6.24 26.30 -13.94
C ALA A 241 -6.16 26.85 -15.37
N SER A 242 -6.49 28.13 -15.51
CA SER A 242 -6.42 28.90 -16.75
C SER A 242 -5.07 28.80 -17.47
N TRP A 243 -3.97 28.77 -16.70
CA TRP A 243 -2.60 28.74 -17.19
C TRP A 243 -2.09 27.32 -17.49
N CYS A 244 -2.88 26.28 -17.19
CA CYS A 244 -2.51 24.89 -17.41
C CYS A 244 -2.90 24.44 -18.83
N GLU A 245 -1.92 24.35 -19.73
CA GLU A 245 -2.15 23.96 -21.13
C GLU A 245 -2.80 22.57 -21.24
N ARG A 246 -2.32 21.60 -20.46
CA ARG A 246 -2.89 20.23 -20.42
C ARG A 246 -4.36 20.24 -19.97
N CYS A 247 -4.72 21.11 -19.06
CA CYS A 247 -6.09 21.25 -18.58
C CYS A 247 -7.01 21.82 -19.67
N ARG A 248 -6.51 22.75 -20.50
CA ARG A 248 -7.27 23.29 -21.65
C ARG A 248 -7.58 22.19 -22.65
N SER A 249 -6.59 21.35 -22.99
CA SER A 249 -6.80 20.22 -23.91
C SER A 249 -7.81 19.21 -23.36
N GLU A 250 -7.75 18.89 -22.06
CA GLU A 250 -8.71 18.02 -21.38
C GLU A 250 -10.14 18.58 -21.43
N LEU A 251 -10.33 19.87 -21.11
CA LEU A 251 -11.65 20.49 -21.13
C LEU A 251 -12.26 20.51 -22.55
N VAL A 252 -11.44 20.71 -23.60
CA VAL A 252 -11.91 20.64 -24.98
C VAL A 252 -12.40 19.22 -25.31
N GLU A 253 -11.60 18.20 -25.03
CA GLU A 253 -11.94 16.80 -25.27
C GLU A 253 -13.26 16.40 -24.58
N LEU A 254 -13.40 16.76 -23.30
CA LEU A 254 -14.60 16.46 -22.53
C LEU A 254 -15.83 17.23 -23.04
N SER A 255 -15.64 18.46 -23.52
CA SER A 255 -16.73 19.27 -24.09
C SER A 255 -17.24 18.72 -25.44
N GLU A 256 -16.37 18.06 -26.21
CA GLU A 256 -16.77 17.42 -27.47
C GLU A 256 -17.64 16.19 -27.21
N HIS A 257 -17.46 15.51 -26.08
CA HIS A 257 -18.15 14.28 -25.70
C HIS A 257 -19.17 14.46 -24.57
N VAL A 258 -19.50 15.70 -24.17
CA VAL A 258 -20.37 15.96 -23.02
C VAL A 258 -21.75 15.34 -23.17
N ASP A 259 -22.31 15.31 -24.39
CA ASP A 259 -23.63 14.73 -24.66
C ASP A 259 -23.62 13.19 -24.53
N GLU A 260 -22.48 12.55 -24.81
CA GLU A 260 -22.30 11.11 -24.61
C GLU A 260 -22.16 10.77 -23.12
N LEU A 261 -21.37 11.57 -22.39
CA LEU A 261 -21.23 11.46 -20.94
C LEU A 261 -22.59 11.68 -20.25
N ALA A 262 -23.33 12.72 -20.64
CA ALA A 262 -24.65 13.04 -20.08
C ALA A 262 -25.69 11.94 -20.37
N ARG A 263 -25.73 11.38 -21.59
CA ARG A 263 -26.59 10.21 -21.91
C ARG A 263 -26.25 8.99 -21.08
N SER A 264 -24.99 8.87 -20.65
CA SER A 264 -24.52 7.84 -19.74
C SER A 264 -24.73 8.20 -18.26
N GLY A 265 -25.44 9.29 -17.94
CA GLY A 265 -25.69 9.71 -16.56
C GLY A 265 -24.46 10.26 -15.84
N ILE A 266 -23.48 10.79 -16.59
CA ILE A 266 -22.26 11.40 -16.06
C ILE A 266 -22.35 12.91 -16.24
N THR A 267 -22.28 13.64 -15.14
CA THR A 267 -22.21 15.11 -15.16
C THR A 267 -20.75 15.56 -15.06
N VAL A 268 -20.33 16.49 -15.90
CA VAL A 268 -18.98 17.06 -15.86
C VAL A 268 -19.01 18.44 -15.22
N VAL A 269 -18.23 18.61 -14.16
CA VAL A 269 -18.07 19.85 -13.39
C VAL A 269 -16.61 20.29 -13.50
N ALA A 270 -16.37 21.42 -14.15
CA ALA A 270 -15.05 22.04 -14.26
C ALA A 270 -14.84 22.98 -13.06
N LEU A 271 -13.94 22.60 -12.16
CA LEU A 271 -13.62 23.30 -10.93
C LEU A 271 -12.30 24.08 -11.10
N SER A 272 -12.39 25.40 -11.23
CA SER A 272 -11.23 26.29 -11.40
C SER A 272 -10.51 26.50 -10.07
N VAL A 273 -9.18 26.42 -10.08
CA VAL A 273 -8.31 26.82 -8.95
C VAL A 273 -7.60 28.15 -9.18
N ASP A 274 -8.05 28.94 -10.17
CA ASP A 274 -7.44 30.22 -10.52
C ASP A 274 -7.46 31.23 -9.36
N ASP A 275 -8.55 31.27 -8.59
CA ASP A 275 -8.68 32.18 -7.43
C ASP A 275 -7.64 31.90 -6.35
N VAL A 276 -7.44 30.64 -6.01
CA VAL A 276 -6.44 30.23 -5.01
C VAL A 276 -5.01 30.48 -5.50
N ALA A 277 -4.78 30.41 -6.81
CA ALA A 277 -3.46 30.62 -7.40
C ALA A 277 -3.13 32.08 -7.72
N THR A 278 -4.14 32.93 -8.00
CA THR A 278 -3.95 34.28 -8.55
C THR A 278 -4.73 35.38 -7.82
N GLY A 279 -5.62 35.03 -6.89
CA GLY A 279 -6.53 35.96 -6.19
C GLY A 279 -7.68 36.48 -7.05
N GLN A 280 -7.95 35.83 -8.20
CA GLN A 280 -9.00 36.21 -9.13
C GLN A 280 -10.24 35.33 -8.92
N THR A 281 -11.35 35.94 -8.51
CA THR A 281 -12.58 35.22 -8.16
C THR A 281 -13.36 34.67 -9.36
N ASP A 282 -13.06 35.15 -10.57
CA ASP A 282 -13.71 34.71 -11.81
C ASP A 282 -12.92 33.61 -12.50
N VAL A 283 -13.64 32.64 -13.08
CA VAL A 283 -13.04 31.62 -13.96
C VAL A 283 -12.39 32.31 -15.16
N VAL A 284 -11.07 32.27 -15.26
CA VAL A 284 -10.31 32.93 -16.33
C VAL A 284 -10.03 31.93 -17.45
N ILE A 285 -11.03 31.65 -18.27
CA ILE A 285 -10.80 30.89 -19.51
C ILE A 285 -10.62 31.88 -20.64
N ASP A 286 -9.68 31.59 -21.56
CA ASP A 286 -9.49 32.33 -22.81
C ASP A 286 -10.85 32.70 -23.42
N ASP A 287 -11.05 33.99 -23.71
CA ASP A 287 -12.31 34.54 -24.20
C ASP A 287 -12.81 33.85 -25.48
N SER A 288 -11.93 33.23 -26.26
CA SER A 288 -12.28 32.46 -27.46
C SER A 288 -12.78 31.04 -27.15
N LEU A 289 -12.33 30.44 -26.05
CA LEU A 289 -12.72 29.09 -25.60
C LEU A 289 -13.91 29.13 -24.64
N ARG A 290 -14.02 30.19 -23.83
CA ARG A 290 -15.05 30.32 -22.80
C ARG A 290 -16.48 30.14 -23.33
N PRO A 291 -16.92 30.75 -24.45
CA PRO A 291 -18.28 30.56 -24.96
C PRO A 291 -18.55 29.12 -25.40
N LYS A 292 -17.55 28.45 -26.00
CA LYS A 292 -17.66 27.06 -26.49
C LYS A 292 -17.77 26.07 -25.35
N LEU A 293 -17.01 26.28 -24.28
CA LEU A 293 -16.99 25.41 -23.12
C LEU A 293 -18.13 25.71 -22.15
N ALA A 294 -18.41 26.98 -21.85
CA ALA A 294 -19.42 27.37 -20.84
C ALA A 294 -20.85 27.02 -21.25
N ALA A 295 -21.13 26.85 -22.54
CA ALA A 295 -22.41 26.33 -23.04
C ALA A 295 -22.59 24.83 -22.74
N LYS A 296 -21.50 24.10 -22.48
CA LYS A 296 -21.46 22.64 -22.43
C LYS A 296 -21.09 22.09 -21.06
N LEU A 297 -20.22 22.77 -20.32
CA LEU A 297 -19.68 22.35 -19.04
C LEU A 297 -20.13 23.28 -17.92
N GLN A 298 -20.34 22.72 -16.73
CA GLN A 298 -20.59 23.52 -15.54
C GLN A 298 -19.26 24.03 -14.97
N PHE A 299 -19.06 25.35 -14.95
CA PHE A 299 -17.89 25.98 -14.35
C PHE A 299 -18.17 26.46 -12.94
N ILE A 300 -17.25 26.16 -12.02
CA ILE A 300 -17.29 26.56 -10.60
C ILE A 300 -15.90 27.05 -10.21
N THR A 301 -15.81 28.14 -9.45
CA THR A 301 -14.56 28.57 -8.80
C THR A 301 -14.40 27.83 -7.46
N ALA A 302 -13.27 27.17 -7.23
CA ALA A 302 -12.98 26.51 -5.97
C ALA A 302 -12.62 27.52 -4.88
N SER A 303 -13.16 27.35 -3.67
CA SER A 303 -12.66 28.06 -2.49
C SER A 303 -11.30 27.49 -2.04
N ALA A 304 -10.53 28.27 -1.27
CA ALA A 304 -9.28 27.82 -0.69
C ALA A 304 -9.45 26.56 0.18
N GLU A 305 -10.55 26.48 0.94
CA GLU A 305 -10.92 25.33 1.76
C GLU A 305 -11.21 24.09 0.90
N THR A 306 -11.90 24.26 -0.22
CA THR A 306 -12.22 23.16 -1.16
C THR A 306 -10.94 22.57 -1.74
N VAL A 307 -10.00 23.42 -2.18
CA VAL A 307 -8.70 22.97 -2.71
C VAL A 307 -7.89 22.24 -1.64
N LYS A 308 -7.94 22.72 -0.39
CA LYS A 308 -7.28 22.08 0.75
C LYS A 308 -7.88 20.70 1.06
N GLU A 309 -9.21 20.59 1.13
CA GLU A 309 -9.93 19.31 1.31
C GLU A 309 -9.54 18.30 0.22
N LEU A 310 -9.53 18.70 -1.05
CA LEU A 310 -9.15 17.81 -2.16
C LEU A 310 -7.68 17.42 -2.13
N THR A 311 -6.79 18.33 -1.73
CA THR A 311 -5.36 18.05 -1.60
C THR A 311 -5.12 17.01 -0.51
N GLU A 312 -5.71 17.18 0.67
CA GLU A 312 -5.54 16.23 1.77
C GLU A 312 -6.24 14.89 1.50
N LEU A 313 -7.38 14.91 0.80
CA LEU A 313 -8.03 13.70 0.32
C LEU A 313 -7.09 12.90 -0.59
N HIS A 314 -6.49 13.56 -1.59
CA HIS A 314 -5.51 12.94 -2.48
C HIS A 314 -4.30 12.41 -1.70
N ARG A 315 -3.67 13.24 -0.87
CA ARG A 315 -2.48 12.85 -0.09
C ARG A 315 -2.72 11.62 0.77
N THR A 316 -3.86 11.59 1.46
CA THR A 316 -4.25 10.46 2.31
C THR A 316 -4.58 9.22 1.48
N ALA A 317 -5.32 9.39 0.38
CA ALA A 317 -5.77 8.28 -0.46
C ALA A 317 -4.60 7.54 -1.14
N ILE A 318 -3.53 8.24 -1.52
CA ILE A 318 -2.36 7.65 -2.17
C ILE A 318 -1.11 7.57 -1.27
N TYR A 319 -1.22 7.98 0.00
CA TYR A 319 -0.11 8.03 0.97
C TYR A 319 1.13 8.77 0.41
N SER A 320 0.95 10.04 0.04
CA SER A 320 1.96 10.88 -0.59
C SER A 320 1.80 12.32 -0.14
N ASP A 321 2.91 13.06 0.07
CA ASP A 321 2.87 14.49 0.44
C ASP A 321 2.86 15.44 -0.77
N GLN A 322 2.95 14.88 -1.98
CA GLN A 322 2.85 15.63 -3.23
C GLN A 322 1.57 16.48 -3.28
N SER A 323 1.74 17.72 -3.74
CA SER A 323 0.61 18.58 -4.07
C SER A 323 -0.27 17.95 -5.15
N LEU A 324 -1.52 18.37 -5.19
CA LEU A 324 -2.47 17.93 -6.20
C LEU A 324 -2.00 18.43 -7.58
N PRO A 325 -1.58 17.54 -8.51
CA PRO A 325 -1.11 17.99 -9.82
C PRO A 325 -2.29 18.51 -10.65
N LEU A 326 -2.02 19.41 -11.61
CA LEU A 326 -3.03 19.84 -12.57
C LEU A 326 -2.74 19.27 -13.97
N PRO A 327 -3.76 18.75 -14.68
CA PRO A 327 -5.12 18.53 -14.17
C PRO A 327 -5.18 17.33 -13.21
N THR A 328 -6.17 17.35 -12.31
CA THR A 328 -6.59 16.18 -11.55
C THR A 328 -8.11 16.11 -11.58
N SER A 329 -8.65 14.93 -11.86
CA SER A 329 -10.10 14.71 -11.96
C SER A 329 -10.57 13.68 -10.94
N PHE A 330 -11.74 13.89 -10.35
CA PHE A 330 -12.35 13.02 -9.35
C PHE A 330 -13.68 12.48 -9.87
N LEU A 331 -13.82 11.15 -9.95
CA LEU A 331 -15.09 10.51 -10.27
C LEU A 331 -15.86 10.23 -8.98
N LEU A 332 -17.01 10.88 -8.82
CA LEU A 332 -17.86 10.80 -7.64
C LEU A 332 -19.06 9.89 -7.90
N ASP A 333 -19.41 9.08 -6.90
CA ASP A 333 -20.67 8.35 -6.90
C ASP A 333 -21.88 9.28 -6.66
N GLN A 334 -23.09 8.73 -6.78
CA GLN A 334 -24.36 9.44 -6.57
C GLN A 334 -24.52 10.05 -5.15
N SER A 335 -23.68 9.64 -4.19
CA SER A 335 -23.65 10.19 -2.83
C SER A 335 -22.53 11.23 -2.64
N GLY A 336 -21.86 11.64 -3.72
CA GLY A 336 -20.77 12.61 -3.69
C GLY A 336 -19.47 12.05 -3.10
N ARG A 337 -19.26 10.72 -3.12
CA ARG A 337 -18.03 10.10 -2.61
C ARG A 337 -17.08 9.76 -3.73
N VAL A 338 -15.78 9.94 -3.52
CA VAL A 338 -14.73 9.74 -4.53
C VAL A 338 -14.52 8.25 -4.79
N ALA A 339 -14.78 7.79 -6.00
CA ALA A 339 -14.53 6.41 -6.44
C ALA A 339 -13.19 6.28 -7.17
N VAL A 340 -12.83 7.26 -7.99
CA VAL A 340 -11.61 7.25 -8.82
C VAL A 340 -10.96 8.62 -8.81
N ILE A 341 -9.62 8.66 -8.74
CA ILE A 341 -8.80 9.85 -8.94
C ILE A 341 -7.98 9.66 -10.22
N TYR A 342 -8.04 10.61 -11.13
CA TYR A 342 -7.20 10.67 -12.33
C TYR A 342 -6.19 11.80 -12.16
N LYS A 343 -4.90 11.49 -12.17
CA LYS A 343 -3.82 12.48 -12.12
C LYS A 343 -3.27 12.68 -13.52
N GLY A 344 -3.48 13.85 -14.10
CA GLY A 344 -3.24 14.13 -15.51
C GLY A 344 -4.51 14.05 -16.37
N PRO A 345 -4.43 14.39 -17.68
CA PRO A 345 -5.60 14.57 -18.54
C PRO A 345 -6.42 13.29 -18.67
N VAL A 346 -7.72 13.34 -18.37
CA VAL A 346 -8.66 12.24 -18.56
C VAL A 346 -9.41 12.38 -19.88
N THR A 347 -9.79 11.25 -20.49
CA THR A 347 -10.64 11.21 -21.69
C THR A 347 -12.05 10.75 -21.35
N ALA A 348 -13.04 11.17 -22.14
CA ALA A 348 -14.42 10.72 -22.03
C ALA A 348 -14.52 9.18 -22.09
N ALA A 349 -13.74 8.55 -22.97
CA ALA A 349 -13.68 7.08 -23.07
C ALA A 349 -13.23 6.41 -21.77
N SER A 350 -12.22 6.97 -21.08
CA SER A 350 -11.75 6.44 -19.79
C SER A 350 -12.83 6.61 -18.72
N VAL A 351 -13.46 7.78 -18.67
CA VAL A 351 -14.54 8.08 -17.71
C VAL A 351 -15.75 7.16 -17.91
N LEU A 352 -16.13 6.89 -19.16
CA LEU A 352 -17.21 5.96 -19.50
C LEU A 352 -16.89 4.52 -19.07
N ALA A 353 -15.65 4.06 -19.28
CA ALA A 353 -15.21 2.73 -18.85
C ALA A 353 -15.25 2.58 -17.33
N ASP A 354 -14.82 3.62 -16.61
CA ASP A 354 -14.71 3.61 -15.14
C ASP A 354 -16.03 4.00 -14.43
N ALA A 355 -17.06 4.45 -15.17
CA ALA A 355 -18.35 4.86 -14.61
C ALA A 355 -19.03 3.75 -13.79
N SER A 356 -18.86 2.48 -14.21
CA SER A 356 -19.39 1.32 -13.48
C SER A 356 -18.84 1.22 -12.06
N ILE A 357 -17.57 1.60 -11.86
CA ILE A 357 -16.93 1.63 -10.54
C ILE A 357 -17.72 2.58 -9.64
N ALA A 358 -17.96 3.83 -10.08
CA ALA A 358 -18.70 4.81 -9.29
C ALA A 358 -20.17 4.44 -9.05
N ARG A 359 -20.83 3.76 -9.99
CA ARG A 359 -22.24 3.31 -9.84
C ARG A 359 -22.41 2.16 -8.86
N ASN A 360 -21.43 1.26 -8.76
CA ASN A 360 -21.49 0.14 -7.82
C ASN A 360 -21.48 0.65 -6.37
N ALA A 361 -22.26 0.03 -5.48
CA ALA A 361 -22.34 0.46 -4.07
C ALA A 361 -20.99 0.38 -3.33
N THR A 362 -20.15 -0.57 -3.75
CA THR A 362 -18.79 -0.79 -3.23
C THR A 362 -17.83 -1.07 -4.38
N THR A 363 -16.62 -0.51 -4.32
CA THR A 363 -15.53 -0.83 -5.25
C THR A 363 -15.07 -2.27 -4.99
N GLN A 364 -14.99 -3.11 -6.02
CA GLN A 364 -14.40 -4.43 -5.82
C GLN A 364 -12.89 -4.26 -5.70
N LEU A 365 -12.27 -5.01 -4.79
CA LEU A 365 -10.83 -4.90 -4.59
C LEU A 365 -10.03 -5.26 -5.86
N ALA A 366 -10.58 -6.15 -6.69
CA ALA A 366 -10.01 -6.48 -8.00
C ALA A 366 -9.96 -5.27 -8.96
N ASP A 367 -10.92 -4.35 -8.87
CA ASP A 367 -10.95 -3.13 -9.69
C ASP A 367 -9.79 -2.19 -9.31
N ALA A 368 -9.35 -2.23 -8.04
CA ALA A 368 -8.30 -1.34 -7.53
C ALA A 368 -6.87 -1.81 -7.82
N PHE A 369 -6.69 -3.05 -8.28
CA PHE A 369 -5.37 -3.58 -8.60
C PHE A 369 -5.10 -3.47 -10.11
N PRO A 370 -3.91 -3.02 -10.51
CA PRO A 370 -3.55 -2.94 -11.92
C PRO A 370 -3.21 -4.31 -12.55
N PHE A 371 -3.35 -5.39 -11.78
CA PHE A 371 -3.07 -6.76 -12.20
C PHE A 371 -4.14 -7.72 -11.66
N PRO A 372 -4.44 -8.82 -12.40
CA PRO A 372 -5.35 -9.85 -11.92
C PRO A 372 -4.74 -10.56 -10.70
N GLY A 373 -5.58 -10.89 -9.71
CA GLY A 373 -5.12 -11.60 -8.52
C GLY A 373 -6.24 -12.00 -7.58
N GLN A 374 -5.94 -12.94 -6.69
CA GLN A 374 -6.77 -13.23 -5.53
C GLN A 374 -6.22 -12.49 -4.33
N SER A 375 -7.04 -11.65 -3.71
CA SER A 375 -6.67 -10.99 -2.47
C SER A 375 -6.98 -11.89 -1.27
N GLY A 376 -6.02 -12.05 -0.37
CA GLY A 376 -6.26 -12.63 0.96
C GLY A 376 -6.88 -11.64 1.95
N ILE A 377 -7.10 -10.40 1.52
CA ILE A 377 -7.66 -9.29 2.31
C ILE A 377 -8.99 -8.90 1.68
N SER A 378 -10.04 -8.76 2.49
CA SER A 378 -11.38 -8.41 2.01
C SER A 378 -11.56 -6.91 1.76
N ARG A 379 -10.93 -6.02 2.55
CA ARG A 379 -11.03 -4.55 2.46
C ARG A 379 -9.79 -3.82 3.01
N PHE A 380 -9.51 -2.63 2.47
CA PHE A 380 -8.55 -1.67 3.02
C PHE A 380 -9.28 -0.48 3.68
N ASP A 381 -9.31 -0.52 5.01
CA ASP A 381 -9.78 0.41 6.05
C ASP A 381 -9.20 1.86 6.22
N ILE A 382 -9.22 2.84 5.30
CA ILE A 382 -8.92 4.26 5.65
C ILE A 382 -10.06 4.89 6.47
N SER A 383 -10.04 4.68 7.79
CA SER A 383 -11.05 5.24 8.70
C SER A 383 -11.09 6.77 8.69
N ALA A 384 -12.20 7.36 9.15
CA ALA A 384 -12.29 8.81 9.40
C ALA A 384 -11.18 9.32 10.34
N ILE A 385 -10.67 8.46 11.22
CA ILE A 385 -9.53 8.78 12.08
C ILE A 385 -8.26 8.96 11.26
N GLY A 386 -8.05 8.15 10.22
CA GLY A 386 -6.89 8.29 9.33
C GLY A 386 -6.88 9.62 8.58
N PHE A 387 -8.04 10.09 8.11
CA PHE A 387 -8.16 11.42 7.51
C PHE A 387 -7.93 12.53 8.53
N ALA A 388 -8.49 12.41 9.74
CA ALA A 388 -8.27 13.38 10.81
C ALA A 388 -6.77 13.47 11.20
N GLU A 389 -6.07 12.34 11.27
CA GLU A 389 -4.64 12.29 11.52
C GLU A 389 -3.84 13.00 10.42
N ALA A 390 -4.20 12.79 9.15
CA ALA A 390 -3.57 13.50 8.04
C ALA A 390 -3.76 15.03 8.14
N TYR A 391 -4.97 15.49 8.44
CA TYR A 391 -5.24 16.92 8.68
C TYR A 391 -4.43 17.48 9.86
N GLU A 392 -4.32 16.73 10.96
CA GLU A 392 -3.51 17.14 12.11
C GLU A 392 -2.00 17.20 11.79
N GLU A 393 -1.48 16.26 10.99
CA GLU A 393 -0.10 16.28 10.51
C GLU A 393 0.16 17.49 9.60
N ALA A 394 -0.83 17.88 8.79
CA ALA A 394 -0.81 19.11 8.00
C ALA A 394 -1.00 20.38 8.84
N GLY A 395 -1.23 20.26 10.15
CA GLY A 395 -1.46 21.37 11.08
C GLY A 395 -2.86 21.98 11.00
N ASP A 396 -3.80 21.33 10.31
CA ASP A 396 -5.17 21.80 10.14
C ASP A 396 -6.14 21.09 11.08
N PHE A 397 -6.17 21.56 12.32
CA PHE A 397 -7.01 20.96 13.36
C PHE A 397 -8.51 21.20 13.13
N ASP A 398 -8.90 22.27 12.45
CA ASP A 398 -10.30 22.55 12.15
C ASP A 398 -10.86 21.56 11.13
N MET A 399 -10.07 21.25 10.10
CA MET A 399 -10.44 20.22 9.13
C MET A 399 -10.46 18.82 9.72
N ALA A 400 -9.53 18.50 10.63
CA ALA A 400 -9.54 17.25 11.38
C ALA A 400 -10.85 17.11 12.17
N GLU A 401 -11.29 18.17 12.86
CA GLU A 401 -12.55 18.20 13.59
C GLU A 401 -13.75 18.00 12.66
N GLN A 402 -13.82 18.80 11.59
CA GLN A 402 -14.93 18.75 10.64
C GLN A 402 -15.06 17.37 10.01
N ASN A 403 -13.95 16.70 9.68
CA ASN A 403 -13.94 15.35 9.15
C ASN A 403 -14.56 14.34 10.15
N LEU A 404 -14.12 14.37 11.41
CA LEU A 404 -14.63 13.48 12.47
C LEU A 404 -16.12 13.74 12.73
N VAL A 405 -16.53 15.00 12.81
CA VAL A 405 -17.94 15.38 13.00
C VAL A 405 -18.79 14.93 11.82
N ARG A 406 -18.33 15.16 10.58
CA ARG A 406 -19.01 14.75 9.34
C ARG A 406 -19.21 13.23 9.32
N TYR A 407 -18.21 12.46 9.74
CA TYR A 407 -18.32 11.00 9.85
C TYR A 407 -19.36 10.58 10.91
N LEU A 408 -19.31 11.16 12.12
CA LEU A 408 -20.26 10.86 13.19
C LEU A 408 -21.70 11.12 12.75
N VAL A 409 -21.97 12.29 12.17
CA VAL A 409 -23.31 12.69 11.72
C VAL A 409 -23.81 11.79 10.59
N THR A 410 -22.99 11.57 9.57
CA THR A 410 -23.38 10.77 8.39
C THR A 410 -23.65 9.32 8.77
N THR A 411 -22.77 8.71 9.57
CA THR A 411 -22.92 7.32 10.01
C THR A 411 -24.14 7.15 10.90
N GLN A 412 -24.40 8.10 11.81
CA GLN A 412 -25.58 8.06 12.67
C GLN A 412 -26.88 8.18 11.89
N ARG A 413 -26.93 9.10 10.91
CA ARG A 413 -28.09 9.23 10.02
C ARG A 413 -28.32 7.96 9.22
N ALA A 414 -27.27 7.33 8.70
CA ALA A 414 -27.39 6.06 7.96
C ALA A 414 -27.93 4.92 8.82
N ILE A 415 -27.47 4.81 10.08
CA ILE A 415 -28.00 3.82 11.03
C ILE A 415 -29.48 4.11 11.35
N GLN A 416 -29.84 5.37 11.58
CA GLN A 416 -31.23 5.78 11.85
C GLN A 416 -32.16 5.54 10.66
N ALA A 417 -31.67 5.74 9.43
CA ALA A 417 -32.40 5.49 8.20
C ALA A 417 -32.47 4.00 7.81
N GLY A 418 -31.81 3.10 8.56
CA GLY A 418 -31.73 1.68 8.24
C GLY A 418 -30.86 1.35 7.02
N THR A 419 -30.09 2.31 6.50
CA THR A 419 -29.22 2.13 5.34
C THR A 419 -27.81 1.66 5.71
N ALA A 420 -27.47 1.66 7.00
CA ALA A 420 -26.23 1.07 7.55
C ALA A 420 -26.51 0.19 8.78
N SER A 421 -25.75 -0.89 8.94
CA SER A 421 -25.84 -1.79 10.09
C SER A 421 -25.13 -1.21 11.32
N ALA A 422 -25.71 -1.40 12.50
CA ALA A 422 -25.05 -1.11 13.79
C ALA A 422 -24.25 -2.32 14.29
N ASP A 423 -23.42 -2.90 13.43
CA ASP A 423 -22.59 -4.05 13.79
C ASP A 423 -21.42 -3.67 14.71
N ARG A 424 -20.71 -4.69 15.21
CA ARG A 424 -19.61 -4.52 16.15
C ARG A 424 -18.51 -3.60 15.60
N GLU A 425 -18.22 -3.69 14.31
CA GLU A 425 -17.18 -2.90 13.64
C GLU A 425 -17.57 -1.42 13.58
N THR A 426 -18.79 -1.14 13.11
CA THR A 426 -19.35 0.22 13.02
C THR A 426 -19.42 0.88 14.40
N VAL A 427 -19.87 0.13 15.42
CA VAL A 427 -19.91 0.60 16.82
C VAL A 427 -18.51 0.93 17.33
N THR A 428 -17.51 0.10 17.03
CA THR A 428 -16.11 0.32 17.42
C THR A 428 -15.51 1.56 16.73
N GLN A 429 -15.81 1.76 15.45
CA GLN A 429 -15.38 2.94 14.70
C GLN A 429 -16.00 4.23 15.23
N LEU A 430 -17.31 4.22 15.54
CA LEU A 430 -17.99 5.37 16.14
C LEU A 430 -17.37 5.76 17.49
N GLU A 431 -17.16 4.80 18.40
CA GLU A 431 -16.53 5.05 19.70
C GLU A 431 -15.10 5.61 19.53
N SER A 432 -14.34 5.08 18.57
CA SER A 432 -12.97 5.55 18.28
C SER A 432 -12.96 6.96 17.72
N THR A 433 -13.93 7.30 16.88
CA THR A 433 -14.10 8.65 16.31
C THR A 433 -14.44 9.66 17.41
N TYR A 434 -15.36 9.32 18.32
CA TYR A 434 -15.67 10.14 19.50
C TYR A 434 -14.44 10.38 20.38
N TYR A 435 -13.66 9.32 20.62
CA TYR A 435 -12.44 9.41 21.41
C TYR A 435 -11.41 10.34 20.74
N ARG A 436 -11.20 10.21 19.42
CA ARG A 436 -10.26 11.08 18.69
C ARG A 436 -10.71 12.54 18.72
N LEU A 437 -11.99 12.81 18.49
CA LEU A 437 -12.53 14.17 18.56
C LEU A 437 -12.37 14.77 19.96
N ALA A 438 -12.56 13.97 21.01
CA ALA A 438 -12.31 14.42 22.38
C ALA A 438 -10.83 14.77 22.65
N LEU A 439 -9.88 14.00 22.09
CA LEU A 439 -8.45 14.34 22.17
C LEU A 439 -8.14 15.66 21.46
N LEU A 440 -8.75 15.90 20.30
CA LEU A 440 -8.59 17.12 19.53
C LEU A 440 -9.11 18.35 20.31
N LEU A 441 -10.33 18.28 20.83
CA LEU A 441 -10.91 19.35 21.67
C LEU A 441 -10.09 19.61 22.92
N LYS A 442 -9.55 18.54 23.55
CA LYS A 442 -8.67 18.66 24.71
C LYS A 442 -7.37 19.38 24.35
N ARG A 443 -6.77 19.08 23.20
CA ARG A 443 -5.55 19.70 22.69
C ARG A 443 -5.75 21.19 22.37
N GLN A 444 -6.94 21.55 21.89
CA GLN A 444 -7.34 22.94 21.62
C GLN A 444 -7.87 23.69 22.86
N GLU A 445 -7.80 23.08 24.06
CA GLU A 445 -8.28 23.68 25.32
C GLU A 445 -9.79 24.05 25.32
N ARG A 446 -10.59 23.42 24.44
CA ARG A 446 -12.04 23.64 24.31
C ARG A 446 -12.82 22.84 25.36
N HIS A 447 -12.62 23.18 26.63
CA HIS A 447 -13.11 22.40 27.77
C HIS A 447 -14.63 22.21 27.82
N GLN A 448 -15.42 23.21 27.42
CA GLN A 448 -16.88 23.13 27.49
C GLN A 448 -17.46 22.16 26.45
N GLU A 449 -16.88 22.18 25.25
CA GLU A 449 -17.27 21.30 24.15
C GLU A 449 -16.82 19.87 24.43
N LEU A 450 -15.61 19.70 24.97
CA LEU A 450 -15.13 18.41 25.47
C LEU A 450 -16.07 17.80 26.51
N LYS A 451 -16.51 18.58 27.51
CA LYS A 451 -17.47 18.12 28.53
C LYS A 451 -18.77 17.63 27.89
N THR A 452 -19.28 18.40 26.92
CA THR A 452 -20.53 18.09 26.21
C THR A 452 -20.38 16.81 25.38
N LEU A 453 -19.31 16.70 24.60
CA LEU A 453 -19.02 15.54 23.77
C LEU A 453 -18.83 14.27 24.59
N ILE A 454 -18.06 14.33 25.69
CA ILE A 454 -17.85 13.17 26.56
C ILE A 454 -19.16 12.70 27.19
N ARG A 455 -20.02 13.63 27.65
CA ARG A 455 -21.34 13.29 28.21
C ARG A 455 -22.21 12.57 27.17
N GLN A 456 -22.29 13.09 25.94
CA GLN A 456 -23.05 12.48 24.85
C GLN A 456 -22.47 11.11 24.46
N SER A 457 -21.15 11.00 24.33
CA SER A 457 -20.49 9.76 23.94
C SER A 457 -20.68 8.65 24.99
N LEU A 458 -20.62 8.97 26.30
CA LEU A 458 -20.82 7.98 27.37
C LEU A 458 -22.28 7.52 27.53
N GLN A 459 -23.26 8.33 27.14
CA GLN A 459 -24.65 7.85 27.04
C GLN A 459 -24.78 6.74 25.99
N ARG A 460 -23.99 6.82 24.92
CA ARG A 460 -23.99 5.85 23.82
C ARG A 460 -23.06 4.66 24.07
N PHE A 461 -21.92 4.90 24.72
CA PHE A 461 -20.88 3.91 25.00
C PHE A 461 -20.58 3.87 26.51
N PRO A 462 -21.53 3.41 27.34
CA PRO A 462 -21.41 3.48 28.80
C PRO A 462 -20.20 2.73 29.35
N ASN A 463 -19.76 1.67 28.66
CA ASN A 463 -18.65 0.81 29.08
C ASN A 463 -17.28 1.23 28.52
N SER A 464 -17.18 2.38 27.82
CA SER A 464 -15.92 2.85 27.26
C SER A 464 -14.96 3.34 28.35
N ALA A 465 -13.92 2.57 28.65
CA ALA A 465 -12.87 2.98 29.58
C ALA A 465 -12.09 4.19 29.08
N ARG A 466 -11.79 4.24 27.77
CA ARG A 466 -11.00 5.31 27.14
C ARG A 466 -11.73 6.67 27.16
N LEU A 467 -13.04 6.70 26.94
CA LEU A 467 -13.81 7.95 27.01
C LEU A 467 -13.91 8.46 28.45
N ARG A 468 -14.03 7.57 29.45
CA ARG A 468 -14.02 7.95 30.87
C ARG A 468 -12.71 8.60 31.30
N GLN A 469 -11.57 8.13 30.79
CA GLN A 469 -10.26 8.72 31.08
C GLN A 469 -10.11 10.18 30.61
N LEU A 470 -10.93 10.61 29.64
CA LEU A 470 -10.92 11.98 29.11
C LEU A 470 -11.90 12.91 29.84
N GLN A 471 -12.63 12.44 30.85
CA GLN A 471 -13.45 13.31 31.67
C GLN A 471 -12.57 14.35 32.37
N PRO A 472 -12.85 15.65 32.20
CA PRO A 472 -12.14 16.67 32.95
C PRO A 472 -12.37 16.44 34.44
N LYS A 473 -11.29 16.51 35.23
CA LYS A 473 -11.40 16.49 36.70
C LYS A 473 -12.15 17.76 37.11
N ASN A 474 -13.15 17.60 37.99
CA ASN A 474 -13.97 18.70 38.50
C ASN A 474 -13.13 19.74 39.22
#